data_AF-A0A495YP24-F1
#
_entry.id   AF-A0A495YP24-F1
#
_cell.length_a   1.000
_cell.length_b   1.000
_cell.length_c   1.000
_cell.angle_alpha   90.00
_cell.angle_beta   90.00
_cell.angle_gamma   90.00
#
_symmetry.space_group_name_H-M   'P 1'
#
loop_
_entity.id
_entity.type
_entity.pdbx_description
1 polymer ?
#
loop_
_entity_poly.entity_id
_entity_poly.type
_entity_poly.pdbx_seq_one_letter_code
_entity_poly.pdbx_strand_id
1 'polypeptide(L)'
;MRGNAVLAACVLVVVGCHAGPQRGLPEASHFYRSDWASGIDPRLRLQEPAPQNITIGELPRVPGTLLKVTMQRSQNFGGVASGTPRSEISFFPVFRFVNGRDYEVRWSTVIPADYRFDARQPELIAQLHQGGNDGSPPFALLLNDGKYEVDVRGAPGAPSRRSRSATRRRTAENRSGGCCGIGQTIAAFTR
;
A
#
# COMPACT_ATOMS: atom_id res chain seq x y z
N MET A 1 -50.26 -44.33 -43.27
CA MET A 1 -49.58 -43.05 -42.92
C MET A 1 -48.14 -43.38 -42.59
N ARG A 2 -47.18 -42.99 -43.43
CA ARG A 2 -45.74 -43.29 -43.27
C ARG A 2 -45.09 -42.11 -42.55
N GLY A 3 -44.59 -42.34 -41.33
CA GLY A 3 -43.83 -41.35 -40.58
C GLY A 3 -42.35 -41.46 -40.92
N ASN A 4 -41.78 -40.41 -41.53
CA ASN A 4 -40.35 -40.31 -41.76
C ASN A 4 -39.68 -39.87 -40.45
N ALA A 5 -38.75 -40.67 -39.93
CA ALA A 5 -37.88 -40.27 -38.83
C ALA A 5 -36.65 -39.56 -39.41
N VAL A 6 -36.39 -38.33 -38.94
CA VAL A 6 -35.18 -37.57 -39.26
C VAL A 6 -34.18 -37.78 -38.12
N LEU A 7 -33.09 -38.49 -38.39
CA LEU A 7 -31.95 -38.62 -37.48
C LEU A 7 -31.05 -37.39 -37.64
N ALA A 8 -31.06 -36.49 -36.65
CA ALA A 8 -30.11 -35.41 -36.57
C ALA A 8 -28.79 -35.93 -35.95
N ALA A 9 -27.73 -36.00 -36.76
CA ALA A 9 -26.39 -36.30 -36.28
C ALA A 9 -25.75 -35.03 -35.70
N CYS A 10 -25.64 -34.95 -34.37
CA CYS A 10 -24.84 -33.92 -33.72
C CYS A 10 -23.36 -34.31 -33.77
N VAL A 11 -22.58 -33.63 -34.61
CA VAL A 11 -21.11 -33.70 -34.59
C VAL A 11 -20.61 -32.83 -33.45
N LEU A 12 -20.17 -33.45 -32.35
CA LEU A 12 -19.46 -32.78 -31.25
C LEU A 12 -17.99 -32.66 -31.62
N VAL A 13 -17.57 -31.48 -32.09
CA VAL A 13 -16.15 -31.14 -32.23
C VAL A 13 -15.63 -30.78 -30.84
N VAL A 14 -14.98 -31.72 -30.16
CA VAL A 14 -14.26 -31.46 -28.92
C VAL A 14 -12.96 -30.75 -29.28
N VAL A 15 -12.97 -29.42 -29.24
CA VAL A 15 -11.72 -28.64 -29.27
C VAL A 15 -11.04 -28.85 -27.92
N GLY A 16 -10.09 -29.79 -27.89
CA GLY A 16 -9.19 -29.95 -26.76
C GLY A 16 -8.32 -28.71 -26.66
N CYS A 17 -8.67 -27.76 -25.79
CA CYS A 17 -7.73 -26.74 -25.34
C CYS A 17 -6.57 -27.46 -24.63
N HIS A 18 -5.48 -27.71 -25.35
CA HIS A 18 -4.21 -28.00 -24.72
C HIS A 18 -3.80 -26.75 -23.94
N ALA A 19 -4.07 -26.77 -22.63
CA ALA A 19 -3.39 -25.91 -21.69
C ALA A 19 -1.90 -26.25 -21.79
N GLY A 20 -1.16 -25.46 -22.57
CA GLY A 20 0.28 -25.54 -22.60
C GLY A 20 0.82 -25.44 -21.17
N PRO A 21 1.96 -26.07 -20.87
CA PRO A 21 2.55 -25.98 -19.53
C PRO A 21 2.66 -24.50 -19.16
N GLN A 22 1.99 -24.12 -18.07
CA GLN A 22 2.20 -22.82 -17.43
C GLN A 22 3.69 -22.71 -17.20
N ARG A 23 4.38 -21.91 -18.03
CA ARG A 23 5.72 -21.44 -17.73
C ARG A 23 5.63 -20.85 -16.33
N GLY A 24 6.30 -21.50 -15.39
CA GLY A 24 6.30 -21.10 -13.98
C GLY A 24 6.51 -19.61 -13.92
N LEU A 25 5.50 -18.90 -13.42
CA LEU A 25 5.68 -17.51 -13.04
C LEU A 25 6.91 -17.48 -12.13
N PRO A 26 7.86 -16.56 -12.33
CA PRO A 26 9.00 -16.43 -11.44
C PRO A 26 8.47 -16.41 -10.01
N GLU A 27 9.02 -17.26 -9.14
CA GLU A 27 8.73 -17.24 -7.71
C GLU A 27 8.87 -15.79 -7.24
N ALA A 28 7.77 -15.19 -6.80
CA ALA A 28 7.76 -13.80 -6.41
C ALA A 28 8.71 -13.65 -5.22
N SER A 29 9.89 -13.06 -5.44
CA SER A 29 10.87 -12.84 -4.38
C SER A 29 10.27 -11.89 -3.34
N HIS A 30 9.88 -12.42 -2.19
CA HIS A 30 9.35 -11.64 -1.08
C HIS A 30 10.49 -10.89 -0.36
N PHE A 31 10.53 -9.57 -0.50
CA PHE A 31 11.52 -8.75 0.20
C PHE A 31 11.21 -8.57 1.69
N TYR A 32 9.92 -8.47 2.03
CA TYR A 32 9.45 -8.32 3.40
C TYR A 32 8.01 -8.81 3.53
N ARG A 33 7.68 -9.46 4.64
CA ARG A 33 6.32 -9.82 5.04
C ARG A 33 6.26 -9.86 6.56
N SER A 34 5.15 -9.37 7.12
CA SER A 34 4.85 -9.47 8.54
C SER A 34 3.36 -9.68 8.73
N ASP A 35 2.99 -10.57 9.64
CA ASP A 35 1.66 -10.69 10.24
C ASP A 35 1.61 -10.07 11.64
N TRP A 36 2.72 -9.42 12.05
CA TRP A 36 2.93 -8.78 13.34
C TRP A 36 2.88 -9.69 14.57
N ALA A 37 2.64 -10.99 14.41
CA ALA A 37 2.49 -11.93 15.53
C ALA A 37 3.77 -12.05 16.37
N SER A 38 4.93 -11.91 15.72
CA SER A 38 6.25 -11.96 16.37
C SER A 38 6.76 -10.59 16.84
N GLY A 39 5.93 -9.54 16.80
CA GLY A 39 6.32 -8.18 17.15
C GLY A 39 6.72 -7.31 15.95
N ILE A 40 7.31 -6.15 16.26
CA ILE A 40 7.90 -5.25 15.26
C ILE A 40 9.31 -5.76 14.96
N ASP A 41 9.62 -5.98 13.67
CA ASP A 41 10.96 -6.37 13.23
C ASP A 41 11.98 -5.26 13.63
N PRO A 42 13.00 -5.57 14.44
CA PRO A 42 13.95 -4.58 14.96
C PRO A 42 14.82 -3.93 13.88
N ARG A 43 14.81 -4.46 12.64
CA ARG A 43 15.47 -3.83 11.50
C ARG A 43 14.70 -2.66 10.95
N LEU A 44 13.40 -2.55 11.23
CA LEU A 44 12.58 -1.43 10.78
C LEU A 44 12.93 -0.17 11.56
N ARG A 45 12.88 0.98 10.89
CA ARG A 45 13.09 2.27 11.55
C ARG A 45 11.75 2.83 12.01
N LEU A 46 11.66 3.10 13.30
CA LEU A 46 10.54 3.77 13.93
C LEU A 46 10.81 5.28 14.03
N GLN A 47 9.82 6.09 13.66
CA GLN A 47 9.83 7.53 13.87
C GLN A 47 8.60 7.89 14.69
N GLU A 48 8.77 8.05 15.99
CA GLU A 48 7.67 8.26 16.92
C GLU A 48 8.06 9.21 18.06
N PRO A 49 7.12 10.01 18.59
CA PRO A 49 7.41 10.94 19.68
C PRO A 49 7.58 10.21 21.03
N ALA A 50 6.99 9.03 21.19
CA ALA A 50 7.18 8.18 22.35
C ALA A 50 6.98 6.69 21.98
N PRO A 51 7.62 5.73 22.68
CA PRO A 51 7.59 4.30 22.29
C PRO A 51 6.21 3.63 22.28
N GLN A 52 5.23 4.18 23.01
CA GLN A 52 3.86 3.67 23.00
C GLN A 52 3.07 4.07 21.74
N ASN A 53 3.64 4.96 20.92
CA ASN A 53 2.96 5.41 19.71
C ASN A 53 2.91 4.31 18.67
N ILE A 54 3.97 3.52 18.49
CA ILE A 54 4.03 2.39 17.57
C ILE A 54 4.17 1.10 18.37
N THR A 55 3.08 0.34 18.43
CA THR A 55 3.01 -0.90 19.21
C THR A 55 2.32 -1.99 18.42
N ILE A 56 2.39 -3.22 18.94
CA ILE A 56 1.58 -4.32 18.46
C ILE A 56 0.34 -4.43 19.37
N GLY A 57 -0.82 -4.73 18.78
CA GLY A 57 -2.03 -4.95 19.54
C GLY A 57 -3.12 -5.64 18.74
N GLU A 58 -4.26 -5.85 19.40
CA GLU A 58 -5.46 -6.40 18.79
C GLU A 58 -6.53 -5.32 18.70
N LEU A 59 -7.42 -5.43 17.71
CA LEU A 59 -8.61 -4.59 17.61
C LEU A 59 -9.85 -5.49 17.64
N PRO A 60 -10.87 -5.18 18.48
CA PRO A 60 -12.09 -5.97 18.50
C PRO A 60 -12.68 -6.12 17.10
N ARG A 61 -13.10 -7.34 16.75
CA ARG A 61 -13.69 -7.71 15.45
C ARG A 61 -12.74 -7.67 14.25
N VAL A 62 -11.44 -7.44 14.46
CA VAL A 62 -10.41 -7.64 13.43
C VAL A 62 -9.55 -8.83 13.84
N PRO A 63 -9.50 -9.91 13.04
CA PRO A 63 -8.71 -11.08 13.40
C PRO A 63 -7.21 -10.80 13.29
N GLY A 64 -6.45 -11.37 14.22
CA GLY A 64 -5.00 -11.37 14.21
C GLY A 64 -4.35 -10.13 14.82
N THR A 65 -3.03 -10.18 14.85
CA THR A 65 -2.18 -9.17 15.44
C THR A 65 -1.98 -8.00 14.49
N LEU A 66 -2.15 -6.77 14.99
CA LEU A 66 -2.07 -5.55 14.20
C LEU A 66 -0.91 -4.68 14.68
N LEU A 67 -0.29 -4.00 13.73
CA LEU A 67 0.50 -2.83 14.03
C LEU A 67 -0.44 -1.66 14.39
N LYS A 68 -0.37 -1.22 15.64
CA LYS A 68 -1.09 -0.04 16.14
C LYS A 68 -0.15 1.16 16.09
N VAL A 69 -0.61 2.22 15.44
CA VAL A 69 0.12 3.49 15.39
C VAL A 69 -0.78 4.60 15.87
N THR A 70 -0.40 5.24 16.97
CA THR A 70 -1.11 6.36 17.59
C THR A 70 -0.33 7.66 17.47
N MET A 71 -1.00 8.81 17.56
CA MET A 71 -0.38 10.11 17.68
C MET A 71 -1.35 11.13 18.28
N GLN A 72 -0.90 11.87 19.30
CA GLN A 72 -1.69 12.94 19.91
C GLN A 72 -1.09 14.30 19.57
N ARG A 73 -1.95 15.29 19.30
CA ARG A 73 -1.53 16.65 18.95
C ARG A 73 -0.70 17.34 20.01
N SER A 74 -0.89 16.97 21.27
CA SER A 74 -0.18 17.52 22.43
C SER A 74 1.21 16.91 22.64
N GLN A 75 1.62 15.93 21.84
CA GLN A 75 2.93 15.31 21.99
C GLN A 75 4.07 16.25 21.60
N ASN A 76 5.23 16.02 22.21
CA ASN A 76 6.45 16.70 21.84
C ASN A 76 7.12 15.97 20.67
N PHE A 77 7.21 16.63 19.52
CA PHE A 77 7.83 16.09 18.31
C PHE A 77 9.27 16.55 18.10
N GLY A 78 9.86 17.31 19.04
CA GLY A 78 11.21 17.87 18.88
C GLY A 78 12.30 16.83 18.57
N GLY A 79 12.13 15.58 19.04
CA GLY A 79 13.04 14.46 18.74
C GLY A 79 12.73 13.72 17.43
N VAL A 80 11.67 14.08 16.72
CA VAL A 80 11.17 13.35 15.56
C VAL A 80 11.32 14.19 14.29
N ALA A 81 12.17 13.74 13.37
CA ALA A 81 12.29 14.27 12.01
C ALA A 81 12.15 15.82 11.92
N SER A 82 13.05 16.52 12.60
CA SER A 82 13.10 17.98 12.62
C SER A 82 11.86 18.66 13.23
N GLY A 83 11.20 18.01 14.19
CA GLY A 83 10.01 18.58 14.87
C GLY A 83 8.68 18.30 14.17
N THR A 84 8.68 17.60 13.03
CA THR A 84 7.47 17.36 12.26
C THR A 84 6.59 16.32 12.96
N PRO A 85 5.31 16.60 13.24
CA PRO A 85 4.39 15.61 13.79
C PRO A 85 4.29 14.36 12.92
N ARG A 86 4.77 13.22 13.43
CA ARG A 86 4.69 11.93 12.75
C ARG A 86 4.81 10.74 13.71
N SER A 87 4.20 9.64 13.32
CA SER A 87 4.38 8.32 13.92
C SER A 87 4.39 7.32 12.76
N GLU A 88 5.58 6.86 12.36
CA GLU A 88 5.76 6.13 11.11
C GLU A 88 6.73 4.96 11.24
N ILE A 89 6.48 3.90 10.46
CA ILE A 89 7.44 2.83 10.22
C ILE A 89 8.05 2.99 8.84
N SER A 90 9.38 3.01 8.79
CA SER A 90 10.14 2.99 7.55
C SER A 90 10.80 1.62 7.31
N PHE A 91 10.56 1.08 6.13
CA PHE A 91 11.14 -0.18 5.66
C PHE A 91 12.47 0.02 4.93
N PHE A 92 12.93 1.26 4.78
CA PHE A 92 14.17 1.61 4.09
C PHE A 92 15.42 0.83 4.53
N PRO A 93 15.60 0.44 5.82
CA PRO A 93 16.72 -0.40 6.21
C PRO A 93 16.63 -1.85 5.72
N VAL A 94 15.43 -2.34 5.40
CA VAL A 94 15.17 -3.72 4.98
C VAL A 94 15.01 -3.83 3.47
N PHE A 95 14.38 -2.83 2.84
CA PHE A 95 14.12 -2.83 1.42
C PHE A 95 14.16 -1.42 0.83
N ARG A 96 14.71 -1.34 -0.40
CA ARG A 96 14.66 -0.14 -1.23
C ARG A 96 14.23 -0.53 -2.64
N PHE A 97 13.30 0.21 -3.22
CA PHE A 97 13.01 0.01 -4.63
C PHE A 97 14.13 0.56 -5.50
N VAL A 98 14.26 -0.07 -6.65
CA VAL A 98 15.19 0.29 -7.71
C VAL A 98 14.36 0.65 -8.93
N ASN A 99 14.70 1.78 -9.56
CA ASN A 99 13.96 2.25 -10.73
C ASN A 99 14.04 1.25 -11.89
N GLY A 100 12.99 1.22 -12.71
CA GLY A 100 12.87 0.30 -13.85
C GLY A 100 12.46 -1.12 -13.49
N ARG A 101 12.03 -1.37 -12.25
CA ARG A 101 11.48 -2.65 -11.79
C ARG A 101 10.03 -2.49 -11.34
N ASP A 102 9.26 -3.55 -11.53
CA ASP A 102 7.90 -3.65 -11.04
C ASP A 102 7.89 -4.29 -9.66
N TYR A 103 7.07 -3.75 -8.77
CA TYR A 103 6.95 -4.21 -7.39
C TYR A 103 5.49 -4.27 -6.98
N GLU A 104 5.14 -5.33 -6.25
CA GLU A 104 3.85 -5.43 -5.58
C GLU A 104 4.03 -5.04 -4.11
N VAL A 105 3.26 -4.04 -3.67
CA VAL A 105 3.18 -3.62 -2.27
C VAL A 105 1.77 -3.83 -1.80
N ARG A 106 1.60 -4.62 -0.74
CA ARG A 106 0.30 -4.95 -0.17
C ARG A 106 0.30 -4.65 1.31
N TRP A 107 -0.69 -3.88 1.72
CA TRP A 107 -0.99 -3.60 3.11
C TRP A 107 -2.50 -3.47 3.28
N SER A 108 -2.94 -3.50 4.53
CA SER A 108 -4.31 -3.23 4.93
C SER A 108 -4.27 -2.27 6.11
N THR A 109 -5.16 -1.29 6.11
CA THR A 109 -5.30 -0.33 7.21
C THR A 109 -6.71 -0.46 7.77
N VAL A 110 -6.81 -0.54 9.10
CA VAL A 110 -8.09 -0.41 9.79
C VAL A 110 -8.12 0.95 10.47
N ILE A 111 -9.18 1.73 10.18
CA ILE A 111 -9.46 2.98 10.86
C ILE A 111 -10.54 2.66 11.90
N PRO A 112 -10.29 2.89 13.21
CA PRO A 112 -11.30 2.70 14.24
C PRO A 112 -12.59 3.46 13.95
N ALA A 113 -13.74 2.90 14.29
CA ALA A 113 -15.04 3.51 14.01
C ALA A 113 -15.24 4.86 14.73
N ASP A 114 -14.55 5.08 15.84
CA ASP A 114 -14.53 6.29 16.65
C ASP A 114 -13.42 7.27 16.23
N TYR A 115 -12.69 6.98 15.15
CA TYR A 115 -11.63 7.85 14.65
C TYR A 115 -12.18 9.21 14.19
N ARG A 116 -11.54 10.29 14.66
CA ARG A 116 -11.90 11.67 14.32
C ARG A 116 -10.86 12.27 13.39
N PHE A 117 -11.22 12.35 12.12
CA PHE A 117 -10.42 12.99 11.08
C PHE A 117 -10.10 14.44 11.43
N ASP A 118 -8.86 14.86 11.18
CA ASP A 118 -8.48 16.25 11.23
C ASP A 118 -9.03 17.04 10.02
N ALA A 119 -10.09 17.81 10.24
CA ALA A 119 -10.66 18.67 9.20
C ALA A 119 -9.74 19.84 8.78
N ARG A 120 -8.65 20.12 9.53
CA ARG A 120 -7.74 21.23 9.23
C ARG A 120 -6.60 20.84 8.30
N GLN A 121 -6.26 19.56 8.24
CA GLN A 121 -5.12 19.09 7.46
C GLN A 121 -5.32 17.62 7.06
N PRO A 122 -4.94 17.24 5.83
CA PRO A 122 -4.87 15.84 5.46
C PRO A 122 -3.86 15.06 6.31
N GLU A 123 -4.21 13.83 6.67
CA GLU A 123 -3.36 12.89 7.40
C GLU A 123 -2.82 11.86 6.41
N LEU A 124 -1.49 11.78 6.25
CA LEU A 124 -0.86 10.83 5.32
C LEU A 124 -0.82 9.44 5.94
N ILE A 125 -1.52 8.43 5.41
CA ILE A 125 -1.57 7.09 6.03
C ILE A 125 -0.69 6.02 5.35
N ALA A 126 -0.11 6.32 4.20
CA ALA A 126 0.93 5.51 3.58
C ALA A 126 1.66 6.35 2.53
N GLN A 127 2.95 6.09 2.33
CA GLN A 127 3.72 6.71 1.28
C GLN A 127 4.81 5.80 0.73
N LEU A 128 5.09 5.98 -0.57
CA LEU A 128 6.32 5.51 -1.18
C LEU A 128 7.17 6.76 -1.40
N HIS A 129 8.33 6.82 -0.75
CA HIS A 129 9.19 7.99 -0.76
C HIS A 129 10.49 7.67 -1.50
N GLN A 130 11.06 8.63 -2.22
CA GLN A 130 12.31 8.46 -2.97
C GLN A 130 13.44 9.21 -2.28
N GLY A 131 14.53 8.51 -1.93
CA GLY A 131 15.75 9.13 -1.43
C GLY A 131 15.74 9.55 0.05
N GLY A 132 16.64 10.49 0.40
CA GLY A 132 16.72 11.09 1.74
C GLY A 132 15.47 11.90 2.09
N ASN A 133 15.41 12.43 3.31
CA ASN A 133 14.24 13.11 3.91
C ASN A 133 13.72 14.37 3.15
N ASP A 134 14.20 14.65 1.94
CA ASP A 134 13.90 15.87 1.19
C ASP A 134 12.89 15.62 0.06
N GLY A 135 11.97 16.56 -0.09
CA GLY A 135 10.94 16.52 -1.13
C GLY A 135 9.68 15.73 -0.76
N SER A 136 8.64 15.90 -1.57
CA SER A 136 7.37 15.20 -1.38
C SER A 136 7.43 13.77 -1.94
N PRO A 137 6.72 12.81 -1.32
CA PRO A 137 6.71 11.44 -1.80
C PRO A 137 6.07 11.33 -3.20
N PRO A 138 6.61 10.47 -4.09
CA PRO A 138 5.97 10.15 -5.37
C PRO A 138 4.61 9.47 -5.26
N PHE A 139 4.35 8.80 -4.14
CA PHE A 139 3.05 8.23 -3.84
C PHE A 139 2.68 8.52 -2.39
N ALA A 140 1.49 9.05 -2.17
CA ALA A 140 0.90 9.17 -0.85
C ALA A 140 -0.59 8.80 -0.87
N LEU A 141 -1.01 8.07 0.15
CA LEU A 141 -2.41 7.84 0.50
C LEU A 141 -2.71 8.70 1.73
N LEU A 142 -3.77 9.50 1.66
CA LEU A 142 -4.14 10.45 2.71
C LEU A 142 -5.61 10.26 3.11
N LEU A 143 -5.91 10.63 4.35
CA LEU A 143 -7.24 10.88 4.87
C LEU A 143 -7.48 12.38 4.87
N ASN A 144 -8.49 12.83 4.15
CA ASN A 144 -8.83 14.24 4.00
C ASN A 144 -10.33 14.40 4.13
N ASP A 145 -10.78 15.02 5.22
CA ASP A 145 -12.21 15.27 5.49
C ASP A 145 -13.08 14.00 5.35
N GLY A 146 -12.64 12.92 6.01
CA GLY A 146 -13.33 11.62 5.99
C GLY A 146 -13.24 10.86 4.66
N LYS A 147 -12.41 11.30 3.71
CA LYS A 147 -12.25 10.68 2.40
C LYS A 147 -10.81 10.22 2.18
N TYR A 148 -10.66 9.15 1.39
CA TYR A 148 -9.36 8.75 0.89
C TYR A 148 -8.95 9.60 -0.30
N GLU A 149 -7.71 10.04 -0.28
CA GLU A 149 -7.08 10.77 -1.36
C GLU A 149 -5.75 10.13 -1.73
N VAL A 150 -5.54 9.92 -3.03
CA VAL A 150 -4.28 9.38 -3.55
C VAL A 150 -3.59 10.50 -4.32
N ASP A 151 -2.37 10.81 -3.91
CA ASP A 151 -1.45 11.74 -4.58
C ASP A 151 -0.34 10.94 -5.25
N VAL A 152 -0.30 10.98 -6.58
CA VAL A 152 0.76 10.37 -7.38
C VAL A 152 1.51 11.46 -8.13
N ARG A 153 2.81 11.54 -7.92
CA ARG A 153 3.69 12.53 -8.54
C ARG A 153 4.66 11.83 -9.47
N GLY A 154 4.76 12.33 -10.69
CA GLY A 154 5.77 11.89 -11.64
C GLY A 154 7.15 12.48 -11.35
N ALA A 155 8.13 12.12 -12.16
CA ALA A 155 9.45 12.74 -12.16
C ALA A 155 9.35 14.26 -12.39
N PRO A 156 10.38 15.05 -12.01
CA PRO A 156 10.43 16.49 -12.31
C PRO A 156 10.07 16.77 -13.78
N GLY A 157 9.06 17.61 -14.01
CA GLY A 157 8.53 17.94 -15.34
C GLY A 157 7.34 17.08 -15.81
N ALA A 158 6.98 16.02 -15.10
CA ALA A 158 5.76 15.25 -15.35
C ALA A 158 4.57 15.79 -14.52
N PRO A 159 3.33 15.78 -15.07
CA PRO A 159 2.16 16.24 -14.34
C PRO A 159 1.90 15.38 -13.10
N SER A 160 1.62 16.01 -11.96
CA SER A 160 1.09 15.34 -10.78
C SER A 160 -0.38 15.00 -10.99
N ARG A 161 -0.83 13.87 -10.43
CA ARG A 161 -2.22 13.45 -10.49
C ARG A 161 -2.73 13.19 -9.08
N ARG A 162 -3.67 14.03 -8.67
CA ARG A 162 -4.44 13.84 -7.44
C ARG A 162 -5.79 13.25 -7.80
N SER A 163 -6.18 12.18 -7.11
CA SER A 163 -7.50 11.58 -7.30
C SER A 163 -8.18 11.35 -5.96
N ARG A 164 -9.45 11.73 -5.91
CA ARG A 164 -10.34 11.39 -4.80
C ARG A 164 -11.08 10.13 -5.21
N SER A 165 -10.89 9.05 -4.47
CA SER A 165 -11.61 7.82 -4.77
C SER A 165 -12.96 7.84 -4.07
N ALA A 166 -14.04 7.94 -4.85
CA ALA A 166 -15.21 7.10 -4.65
C ALA A 166 -15.02 5.91 -5.60
N THR A 167 -15.05 4.68 -5.07
CA THR A 167 -14.77 3.39 -5.72
C THR A 167 -14.85 3.43 -7.26
N ARG A 168 -13.72 3.63 -7.95
CA ARG A 168 -13.64 3.37 -9.40
C ARG A 168 -12.20 3.11 -9.85
N ARG A 169 -11.96 1.87 -10.30
CA ARG A 169 -10.71 1.43 -10.95
C ARG A 169 -10.50 2.17 -12.28
N ARG A 170 -9.29 2.66 -12.53
CA ARG A 170 -8.65 2.67 -13.86
C ARG A 170 -7.13 2.70 -13.74
N THR A 171 -6.48 1.84 -14.51
CA THR A 171 -5.04 1.69 -14.72
C THR A 171 -4.51 2.75 -15.68
N ALA A 172 -3.26 3.20 -15.48
CA ALA A 172 -2.46 3.86 -16.50
C ALA A 172 -0.97 3.59 -16.26
N GLU A 173 -0.29 3.28 -17.35
CA GLU A 173 1.11 2.86 -17.50
C GLU A 173 1.89 4.00 -18.16
N ASN A 174 3.10 4.34 -17.68
CA ASN A 174 4.18 4.87 -18.54
C ASN A 174 5.56 4.89 -17.86
N ARG A 175 6.59 4.60 -18.64
CA ARG A 175 8.02 4.49 -18.26
C ARG A 175 8.83 5.75 -18.64
N SER A 176 9.75 6.18 -17.77
CA SER A 176 11.07 6.73 -18.17
C SER A 176 12.02 6.80 -16.95
N GLY A 177 13.30 6.52 -17.17
CA GLY A 177 14.29 6.19 -16.16
C GLY A 177 15.21 7.33 -15.70
N GLY A 178 15.83 7.10 -14.54
CA GLY A 178 16.91 7.86 -13.92
C GLY A 178 17.16 7.24 -12.53
N CYS A 179 18.40 6.92 -12.16
CA CYS A 179 18.71 6.17 -10.93
C CYS A 179 18.55 7.01 -9.65
N CYS A 180 17.62 6.65 -8.77
CA CYS A 180 17.56 7.01 -7.34
C CYS A 180 16.82 5.90 -6.57
N GLY A 181 17.38 5.41 -5.46
CA GLY A 181 16.74 4.36 -4.64
C GLY A 181 15.51 4.87 -3.90
N ILE A 182 14.44 4.08 -3.88
CA ILE A 182 13.13 4.41 -3.29
C ILE A 182 12.99 3.69 -1.93
N GLY A 183 12.44 4.33 -0.89
CA GLY A 183 12.05 3.70 0.38
C GLY A 183 10.53 3.60 0.56
N GLN A 184 10.06 2.67 1.39
CA GLN A 184 8.64 2.60 1.81
C GLN A 184 8.48 3.16 3.22
N THR A 185 7.43 3.97 3.42
CA THR A 185 6.98 4.38 4.75
C THR A 185 5.49 4.12 4.87
N ILE A 186 5.10 3.24 5.79
CA ILE A 186 3.69 3.02 6.14
C ILE A 186 3.45 3.74 7.46
N ALA A 187 2.46 4.62 7.49
CA ALA A 187 2.15 5.43 8.65
C ALA A 187 0.67 5.22 8.99
N ALA A 188 0.31 4.41 9.96
CA ALA A 188 -1.09 4.43 10.43
C ALA A 188 -1.25 5.60 11.42
N PHE A 189 -2.44 6.21 11.50
CA PHE A 189 -2.73 7.24 12.50
C PHE A 189 -3.97 6.79 13.26
N THR A 190 -3.85 6.72 14.58
CA THR A 190 -4.98 6.70 15.52
C THR A 190 -4.71 7.79 16.56
N ARG A 191 -5.70 8.57 17.00
CA ARG A 191 -5.48 9.54 18.09
C ARG A 191 -5.21 8.84 19.42
#